data_AF-A0A2M7RGD7-F1
#
_entry.id   AF-A0A2M7RGD7-F1
#
_cell.length_a   1.000
_cell.length_b   1.000
_cell.length_c   1.000
_cell.angle_alpha   90.00
_cell.angle_beta   90.00
_cell.angle_gamma   90.00
#
_symmetry.space_group_name_H-M   'P 1'
#
loop_
_entity.id
_entity.type
_entity.pdbx_description
1 polymer ?
#
loop_
_entity_poly.entity_id
_entity_poly.type
_entity_poly.pdbx_seq_one_letter_code
_entity_poly.pdbx_strand_id
1 'polypeptide(L)'
;MATKRQKKFVKIVKENLRKPGKKPTLGQIAREAGYSDSVSNHPKENITETKGMKELLTELVPEKEAAKIHAGLMKMETLDSFTFSLQDDDNNIKKIVVKLGCRLLSIGVIPIIGKKIAYFAVPNGKIRKEGLELYYKVKGSLAPERLRVTDDIDDLPEDDLDDKLRETDPLAARYKKYSKVKKTKKSEKI
;
A
#
# COMPACT_ATOMS: atom_id res chain seq x y z
N MET A 1 29.43 -11.16 -15.94
CA MET A 1 28.94 -11.79 -17.19
C MET A 1 28.05 -12.99 -16.85
N ALA A 2 26.84 -13.04 -17.40
CA ALA A 2 25.85 -14.06 -17.04
C ALA A 2 26.17 -15.45 -17.63
N THR A 3 26.01 -16.49 -16.81
CA THR A 3 26.32 -17.88 -17.22
C THR A 3 25.24 -18.46 -18.16
N LYS A 4 25.60 -19.50 -18.93
CA LYS A 4 24.63 -20.21 -19.80
C LYS A 4 23.42 -20.73 -19.02
N ARG A 5 23.62 -21.17 -17.77
CA ARG A 5 22.55 -21.64 -16.87
C ARG A 5 21.63 -20.49 -16.43
N GLN A 6 22.16 -19.31 -16.15
CA GLN A 6 21.36 -18.11 -15.83
C GLN A 6 20.49 -17.68 -17.02
N LYS A 7 21.04 -17.69 -18.24
CA LYS A 7 20.28 -17.41 -19.46
C LYS A 7 19.14 -18.41 -19.67
N LYS A 8 19.40 -19.71 -19.49
CA LYS A 8 18.39 -20.77 -19.58
C LYS A 8 17.30 -20.59 -18.52
N PHE A 9 17.69 -20.29 -17.28
CA PHE A 9 16.77 -20.02 -16.18
C PHE A 9 15.81 -18.88 -16.53
N VAL A 10 16.30 -17.73 -16.99
CA VAL A 10 15.44 -16.59 -17.34
C VAL A 10 14.51 -16.90 -18.50
N LYS A 11 14.95 -17.70 -19.49
CA LYS A 11 14.09 -18.16 -20.58
C LYS A 11 12.90 -18.98 -20.05
N ILE A 12 13.16 -19.94 -19.17
CA ILE A 12 12.11 -20.79 -18.56
C ILE A 12 11.16 -19.94 -17.69
N VAL A 13 11.70 -18.97 -16.94
CA VAL A 13 10.86 -18.01 -16.18
C VAL A 13 9.92 -17.25 -17.11
N LYS A 14 10.44 -16.71 -18.23
CA LYS A 14 9.65 -15.95 -19.22
C LYS A 14 8.54 -16.80 -19.86
N GLU A 15 8.83 -18.04 -20.19
CA GLU A 15 7.86 -18.97 -20.79
C GLU A 15 6.75 -19.36 -19.82
N ASN A 16 7.05 -19.46 -18.52
CA ASN A 16 6.07 -19.82 -17.50
C ASN A 16 5.27 -18.62 -16.95
N LEU A 17 5.74 -17.39 -17.10
CA LEU A 17 5.02 -16.18 -16.67
C LEU A 17 3.65 -16.03 -17.36
N ARG A 18 3.53 -16.46 -18.61
CA ARG A 18 2.33 -16.31 -19.45
C ARG A 18 1.36 -17.49 -19.41
N LYS A 19 1.73 -18.63 -18.80
CA LYS A 19 0.88 -19.81 -18.78
C LYS A 19 -0.22 -19.67 -17.70
N PRO A 20 -1.50 -19.91 -18.03
CA PRO A 20 -2.56 -20.02 -17.03
C PRO A 20 -2.37 -21.31 -16.21
N GLY A 21 -2.62 -21.24 -14.89
CA GLY A 21 -2.54 -22.40 -13.98
C GLY A 21 -1.48 -22.26 -12.87
N LYS A 22 -1.19 -23.38 -12.19
CA LYS A 22 -0.21 -23.44 -11.10
C LYS A 22 1.19 -23.20 -11.65
N LYS A 23 1.79 -22.06 -11.31
CA LYS A 23 3.14 -21.70 -11.75
C LYS A 23 4.18 -22.55 -11.02
N PRO A 24 5.21 -23.07 -11.72
CA PRO A 24 6.30 -23.80 -11.07
C PRO A 24 7.05 -22.87 -10.11
N THR A 25 7.54 -23.43 -9.00
CA THR A 25 8.32 -22.66 -8.03
C THR A 25 9.68 -22.29 -8.62
N LEU A 26 10.32 -21.24 -8.09
CA LEU A 26 11.66 -20.84 -8.54
C LEU A 26 12.67 -21.98 -8.43
N GLY A 27 12.53 -22.86 -7.43
CA GLY A 27 13.39 -24.03 -7.28
C GLY A 27 13.18 -25.09 -8.36
N GLN A 28 11.92 -25.33 -8.78
CA GLN A 28 11.65 -26.24 -9.90
C GLN A 28 12.24 -25.72 -11.21
N ILE A 29 12.11 -24.41 -11.45
CA ILE A 29 12.70 -23.74 -12.62
C ILE A 29 14.23 -23.81 -12.57
N ALA A 30 14.84 -23.68 -11.38
CA ALA A 30 16.28 -23.82 -11.19
C ALA A 30 16.76 -25.25 -11.53
N ARG A 31 16.05 -26.28 -11.07
CA ARG A 31 16.37 -27.68 -11.43
C ARG A 31 16.29 -27.90 -12.94
N GLU A 32 15.24 -27.39 -13.59
CA GLU A 32 15.06 -27.49 -15.05
C GLU A 32 16.16 -26.73 -15.85
N ALA A 33 16.66 -25.64 -15.27
CA ALA A 33 17.80 -24.90 -15.80
C ALA A 33 19.16 -25.62 -15.58
N GLY A 34 19.19 -26.72 -14.82
CA GLY A 34 20.37 -27.55 -14.57
C GLY A 34 21.19 -27.13 -13.35
N TYR A 35 20.57 -26.49 -12.36
CA TYR A 35 21.19 -26.23 -11.06
C TYR A 35 21.08 -27.45 -10.13
N SER A 36 22.05 -27.60 -9.21
CA SER A 36 22.02 -28.64 -8.18
C SER A 36 20.87 -28.42 -7.21
N ASP A 37 20.52 -29.46 -6.44
CA ASP A 37 19.43 -29.37 -5.45
C ASP A 37 19.70 -28.34 -4.36
N SER A 38 20.95 -28.25 -3.88
CA SER A 38 21.36 -27.23 -2.90
C SER A 38 21.09 -25.81 -3.40
N VAL A 39 21.48 -25.51 -4.64
CA VAL A 39 21.25 -24.20 -5.25
C VAL A 39 19.77 -23.97 -5.57
N SER A 40 19.06 -25.02 -6.00
CA SER A 40 17.65 -24.95 -6.38
C SER A 40 16.71 -24.79 -5.18
N ASN A 41 17.12 -25.24 -3.99
CA ASN A 41 16.36 -25.04 -2.76
C ASN A 41 16.47 -23.59 -2.24
N HIS A 42 17.58 -22.91 -2.55
CA HIS A 42 17.84 -21.50 -2.18
C HIS A 42 18.13 -20.63 -3.41
N PRO A 43 17.19 -20.50 -4.36
CA PRO A 43 17.44 -19.82 -5.64
C PRO A 43 17.57 -18.30 -5.49
N LYS A 44 17.03 -17.71 -4.41
CA LYS A 44 17.05 -16.27 -4.19
C LYS A 44 18.48 -15.75 -4.03
N GLU A 45 19.19 -16.32 -3.06
CA GLU A 45 20.57 -15.98 -2.71
C GLU A 45 21.55 -16.43 -3.80
N ASN A 46 21.38 -17.64 -4.32
CA ASN A 46 22.38 -18.29 -5.17
C ASN A 46 22.24 -17.98 -6.67
N ILE A 47 21.08 -17.48 -7.12
CA ILE A 47 20.83 -17.20 -8.54
C ILE A 47 20.42 -15.74 -8.71
N THR A 48 19.30 -15.31 -8.09
CA THR A 48 18.70 -14.00 -8.40
C THR A 48 19.49 -12.80 -7.88
N GLU A 49 20.17 -12.95 -6.74
CA GLU A 49 20.94 -11.86 -6.13
C GLU A 49 22.38 -11.77 -6.63
N THR A 50 22.83 -12.76 -7.41
CA THR A 50 24.18 -12.79 -7.98
C THR A 50 24.38 -11.65 -8.99
N LYS A 51 25.61 -11.10 -9.00
CA LYS A 51 25.98 -9.99 -9.89
C LYS A 51 25.66 -10.29 -11.37
N GLY A 52 25.97 -11.50 -11.84
CA GLY A 52 25.72 -11.90 -13.24
C GLY A 52 24.24 -11.93 -13.61
N MET A 53 23.35 -12.28 -12.69
CA MET A 53 21.91 -12.24 -12.95
C MET A 53 21.37 -10.81 -12.94
N LYS A 54 21.85 -9.95 -12.03
CA LYS A 54 21.48 -8.52 -12.00
C LYS A 54 21.89 -7.82 -13.31
N GLU A 55 23.09 -8.08 -13.82
CA GLU A 55 23.56 -7.60 -15.12
C GLU A 55 22.61 -8.04 -16.24
N LEU A 56 22.25 -9.32 -16.29
CA LEU A 56 21.35 -9.88 -17.31
C LEU A 56 19.94 -9.29 -17.23
N LEU A 57 19.42 -9.07 -16.02
CA LEU A 57 18.11 -8.44 -15.83
C LEU A 57 18.11 -6.98 -16.27
N THR A 58 19.22 -6.26 -16.07
CA THR A 58 19.39 -4.88 -16.53
C THR A 58 19.41 -4.80 -18.05
N GLU A 59 20.03 -5.79 -18.71
CA GLU A 59 20.04 -5.92 -20.18
C GLU A 59 18.64 -6.26 -20.73
N LEU A 60 17.95 -7.20 -20.10
CA LEU A 60 16.64 -7.68 -20.57
C LEU A 60 15.49 -6.73 -20.25
N VAL A 61 15.60 -5.99 -19.15
CA VAL A 61 14.60 -5.01 -18.70
C VAL A 61 15.34 -3.72 -18.36
N PRO A 62 15.60 -2.86 -19.36
CA PRO A 62 16.26 -1.58 -19.12
C PRO A 62 15.46 -0.75 -18.13
N GLU A 63 16.15 -0.16 -17.16
CA GLU A 63 15.53 0.61 -16.08
C GLU A 63 14.63 1.74 -16.60
N LYS A 64 15.02 2.36 -17.72
CA LYS A 64 14.23 3.39 -18.41
C LYS A 64 12.86 2.88 -18.89
N GLU A 65 12.78 1.64 -19.36
CA GLU A 65 11.53 1.05 -19.83
C GLU A 65 10.64 0.64 -18.66
N ALA A 66 11.23 0.04 -17.63
CA ALA A 66 10.52 -0.28 -16.38
C ALA A 66 9.92 0.97 -15.74
N ALA A 67 10.69 2.06 -15.66
CA ALA A 67 10.22 3.34 -15.13
C ALA A 67 9.06 3.92 -15.96
N LYS A 68 9.11 3.82 -17.30
CA LYS A 68 8.01 4.24 -18.18
C LYS A 68 6.75 3.43 -17.94
N ILE A 69 6.86 2.09 -17.84
CA ILE A 69 5.72 1.20 -17.56
C ILE A 69 5.12 1.54 -16.20
N HIS A 70 5.96 1.73 -15.18
CA HIS A 70 5.51 2.10 -13.84
C HIS A 70 4.81 3.47 -13.81
N ALA A 71 5.37 4.47 -14.51
CA ALA A 71 4.73 5.78 -14.66
C ALA A 71 3.39 5.67 -15.39
N GLY A 72 3.27 4.77 -16.38
CA GLY A 72 2.01 4.46 -17.05
C GLY A 72 0.99 3.82 -16.11
N LEU A 73 1.41 2.83 -15.32
CA LEU A 73 0.59 2.16 -14.30
C LEU A 73 0.04 3.13 -13.25
N MET A 74 0.85 4.08 -12.78
CA MET A 74 0.42 5.12 -11.84
C MET A 74 -0.66 6.06 -12.41
N LYS A 75 -0.66 6.23 -13.73
CA LYS A 75 -1.65 7.03 -14.48
C LYS A 75 -2.84 6.21 -14.95
N MET A 76 -2.89 4.90 -14.72
CA MET A 76 -4.04 4.10 -15.12
C MET A 76 -5.29 4.52 -14.34
N GLU A 77 -6.36 4.69 -15.10
CA GLU A 77 -7.69 4.98 -14.59
C GLU A 77 -8.60 3.79 -14.93
N THR A 78 -9.49 3.47 -14.01
CA THR A 78 -10.56 2.50 -14.22
C THR A 78 -11.85 3.25 -14.53
N LEU A 79 -12.64 2.71 -15.46
CA LEU A 79 -13.97 3.22 -15.72
C LEU A 79 -14.89 2.78 -14.59
N ASP A 80 -15.59 3.75 -13.99
CA ASP A 80 -16.64 3.49 -13.01
C ASP A 80 -17.89 4.32 -13.33
N SER A 81 -19.01 3.98 -12.71
CA SER A 81 -20.28 4.65 -12.94
C SER A 81 -21.07 4.81 -11.66
N PHE A 82 -21.81 5.91 -11.56
CA PHE A 82 -22.72 6.17 -10.44
C PHE A 82 -24.06 6.67 -10.95
N THR A 83 -25.14 6.22 -10.30
CA THR A 83 -26.51 6.60 -10.63
C THR A 83 -26.96 7.78 -9.76
N PHE A 84 -27.41 8.85 -10.40
CA PHE A 84 -27.97 10.04 -9.80
C PHE A 84 -29.48 10.13 -10.06
N SER A 85 -30.16 10.95 -9.26
CA SER A 85 -31.59 11.23 -9.45
C SER A 85 -31.80 12.08 -10.69
N LEU A 86 -32.97 11.99 -11.33
CA LEU A 86 -33.26 12.82 -12.50
C LEU A 86 -33.25 14.32 -12.19
N GLN A 87 -33.61 14.66 -10.94
CA GLN A 87 -33.67 16.02 -10.42
C GLN A 87 -32.28 16.63 -10.17
N ASP A 88 -31.22 15.83 -10.16
CA ASP A 88 -29.87 16.34 -9.95
C ASP A 88 -29.39 17.07 -11.19
N ASP A 89 -29.01 18.33 -11.02
CA ASP A 89 -28.40 19.13 -12.08
C ASP A 89 -27.06 18.54 -12.51
N ASP A 90 -26.80 18.52 -13.82
CA ASP A 90 -25.56 18.00 -14.40
C ASP A 90 -24.33 18.76 -13.85
N ASN A 91 -24.48 20.04 -13.55
CA ASN A 91 -23.46 20.86 -12.90
C ASN A 91 -23.14 20.39 -11.48
N ASN A 92 -24.14 19.96 -10.71
CA ASN A 92 -23.95 19.42 -9.37
C ASN A 92 -23.30 18.04 -9.44
N ILE A 93 -23.75 17.18 -10.37
CA ILE A 93 -23.13 15.88 -10.65
C ILE A 93 -21.63 16.06 -10.96
N LYS A 94 -21.29 17.01 -11.86
CA LYS A 94 -19.90 17.34 -12.20
C LYS A 94 -19.10 17.80 -10.98
N LYS A 95 -19.66 18.67 -10.14
CA LYS A 95 -18.99 19.14 -8.91
C LYS A 95 -18.70 17.99 -7.94
N ILE A 96 -19.66 17.07 -7.76
CA ILE A 96 -19.50 15.91 -6.88
C ILE A 96 -18.38 15.01 -7.40
N VAL A 97 -18.41 14.66 -8.69
CA VAL A 97 -17.40 13.78 -9.31
C VAL A 97 -16.00 14.40 -9.24
N VAL A 98 -15.87 15.70 -9.52
CA VAL A 98 -14.58 16.41 -9.42
C VAL A 98 -14.09 16.53 -7.97
N LYS A 99 -14.99 16.78 -7.01
CA LYS A 99 -14.66 16.85 -5.58
C LYS A 99 -14.11 15.52 -5.05
N LEU A 100 -14.55 14.40 -5.62
CA LEU A 100 -14.03 13.06 -5.31
C LEU A 100 -12.69 12.75 -5.99
N GLY A 101 -12.14 13.68 -6.79
CA GLY A 101 -10.89 13.49 -7.52
C GLY A 101 -11.03 12.61 -8.76
N CYS A 102 -12.25 12.41 -9.25
CA CYS A 102 -12.54 11.63 -10.44
C CYS A 102 -12.69 12.54 -11.67
N ARG A 103 -12.37 12.00 -12.85
CA ARG A 103 -12.54 12.70 -14.12
C ARG A 103 -13.86 12.30 -14.77
N LEU A 104 -14.83 13.20 -14.81
CA LEU A 104 -16.12 12.96 -15.48
C LEU A 104 -15.90 12.77 -16.99
N LEU A 105 -16.47 11.70 -17.56
CA LEU A 105 -16.41 11.39 -18.98
C LEU A 105 -17.72 11.73 -19.68
N SER A 106 -18.84 11.24 -19.16
CA SER A 106 -20.17 11.49 -19.73
C SER A 106 -21.26 11.35 -18.69
N ILE A 107 -22.39 12.01 -18.95
CA ILE A 107 -23.64 11.84 -18.20
C ILE A 107 -24.67 11.31 -19.20
N GLY A 108 -25.19 10.12 -18.96
CA GLY A 108 -26.29 9.52 -19.71
C GLY A 108 -27.58 9.62 -18.92
N VAL A 109 -28.71 9.75 -19.60
CA VAL A 109 -30.04 9.68 -18.99
C VAL A 109 -30.67 8.36 -19.38
N ILE A 110 -31.19 7.60 -18.40
CA ILE A 110 -32.00 6.42 -18.68
C ILE A 110 -33.47 6.80 -18.44
N PRO A 111 -34.22 7.14 -19.51
CA PRO A 111 -35.58 7.66 -19.38
C PRO A 111 -36.55 6.65 -18.76
N ILE A 112 -36.34 5.34 -18.99
CA ILE A 112 -37.21 4.28 -18.46
C ILE A 112 -37.13 4.18 -16.92
N ILE A 113 -35.94 4.42 -16.34
CA ILE A 113 -35.68 4.24 -14.91
C ILE A 113 -35.79 5.58 -14.16
N GLY A 114 -35.90 6.70 -14.88
CA GLY A 114 -35.94 8.02 -14.28
C GLY A 114 -34.62 8.38 -13.55
N LYS A 115 -33.48 7.92 -14.07
CA LYS A 115 -32.16 8.14 -13.45
C LYS A 115 -31.14 8.68 -14.45
N LYS A 116 -30.16 9.40 -13.93
CA LYS A 116 -28.95 9.80 -14.67
C LYS A 116 -27.81 8.88 -14.27
N ILE A 117 -26.94 8.52 -15.21
CA ILE A 117 -25.72 7.76 -14.96
C ILE A 117 -24.53 8.64 -15.33
N ALA A 118 -23.65 8.89 -14.38
CA ALA A 118 -22.37 9.52 -14.67
C ALA A 118 -21.32 8.43 -14.83
N TYR A 119 -20.62 8.44 -15.97
CA TYR A 119 -19.42 7.65 -16.21
C TYR A 119 -18.20 8.52 -15.92
N PHE A 120 -17.29 8.01 -15.11
CA PHE A 120 -16.09 8.74 -14.72
C PHE A 120 -14.89 7.81 -14.62
N ALA A 121 -13.70 8.40 -14.83
CA ALA A 121 -12.44 7.72 -14.69
C ALA A 121 -11.97 7.87 -13.23
N VAL A 122 -11.82 6.73 -12.56
CA VAL A 122 -11.32 6.64 -11.18
C VAL A 122 -9.84 6.28 -11.23
N PRO A 123 -8.97 6.97 -10.50
CA PRO A 123 -7.59 6.54 -10.37
C PRO A 123 -7.49 5.13 -9.77
N ASN A 124 -6.71 4.24 -10.37
CA ASN A 124 -6.57 2.89 -9.83
C ASN A 124 -5.71 2.89 -8.54
N GLY A 125 -6.38 3.03 -7.40
CA GLY A 125 -5.74 3.11 -6.08
C GLY A 125 -4.93 1.87 -5.71
N LYS A 126 -5.33 0.69 -6.20
CA LYS A 126 -4.62 -0.57 -5.94
C LYS A 126 -3.25 -0.56 -6.61
N ILE A 127 -3.19 -0.22 -7.89
CA ILE A 127 -1.93 -0.14 -8.64
C ILE A 127 -1.01 0.92 -8.02
N ARG A 128 -1.58 2.07 -7.60
CA ARG A 128 -0.81 3.13 -6.93
C ARG A 128 -0.22 2.68 -5.60
N LYS A 129 -1.00 1.97 -4.78
CA LYS A 129 -0.53 1.39 -3.52
C LYS A 129 0.59 0.39 -3.75
N GLU A 130 0.41 -0.56 -4.68
CA GLU A 130 1.43 -1.56 -5.01
C GLU A 130 2.72 -0.91 -5.54
N GLY A 131 2.60 0.13 -6.38
CA GLY A 131 3.73 0.91 -6.86
C GLY A 131 4.47 1.67 -5.75
N LEU A 132 3.73 2.29 -4.82
CA LEU A 132 4.30 2.94 -3.64
C LEU A 132 5.02 1.94 -2.73
N GLU A 133 4.40 0.79 -2.45
CA GLU A 133 5.03 -0.27 -1.65
C GLU A 133 6.31 -0.78 -2.30
N LEU A 134 6.30 -1.02 -3.62
CA LEU A 134 7.49 -1.45 -4.36
C LEU A 134 8.58 -0.38 -4.30
N TYR A 135 8.23 0.89 -4.50
CA TYR A 135 9.16 2.01 -4.41
C TYR A 135 9.84 2.06 -3.03
N TYR A 136 9.07 1.99 -1.94
CA TYR A 136 9.62 1.99 -0.59
C TYR A 136 10.45 0.72 -0.28
N LYS A 137 10.07 -0.45 -0.82
CA LYS A 137 10.86 -1.70 -0.71
C LYS A 137 12.21 -1.58 -1.40
N VAL A 138 12.23 -1.05 -2.62
CA VAL A 138 13.47 -0.86 -3.40
C VAL A 138 14.36 0.20 -2.75
N LYS A 139 13.79 1.29 -2.24
CA LYS A 139 14.53 2.35 -1.53
C LYS A 139 15.11 1.87 -0.19
N GLY A 140 14.71 0.69 0.30
CA GLY A 140 15.14 0.16 1.61
C GLY A 140 14.49 0.86 2.80
N SER A 141 13.64 1.86 2.58
CA SER A 141 12.87 2.56 3.63
C SER A 141 11.67 1.78 4.13
N LEU A 142 11.24 0.74 3.39
CA LEU A 142 10.36 -0.31 3.92
C LEU A 142 11.21 -1.34 4.67
N ALA A 143 12.17 -0.88 5.47
CA ALA A 143 12.88 -1.72 6.40
C ALA A 143 11.88 -2.17 7.48
N PRO A 144 11.89 -3.45 7.90
CA PRO A 144 11.16 -3.93 9.06
C PRO A 144 11.79 -3.43 10.37
N GLU A 145 12.32 -2.21 10.38
CA GLU A 145 12.56 -1.52 11.63
C GLU A 145 11.17 -1.26 12.20
N ARG A 146 10.78 -2.14 13.13
CA ARG A 146 9.70 -1.85 14.05
C ARG A 146 10.11 -0.55 14.71
N LEU A 147 9.56 0.57 14.25
CA LEU A 147 9.40 1.73 15.11
C LEU A 147 8.58 1.19 16.29
N ARG A 148 9.27 0.77 17.34
CA ARG A 148 8.67 0.73 18.67
C ARG A 148 8.34 2.18 18.93
N VAL A 149 7.11 2.56 18.64
CA VAL A 149 6.50 3.69 19.33
C VAL A 149 6.40 3.19 20.77
N THR A 150 7.49 3.34 21.51
CA THR A 150 7.40 3.36 22.96
C THR A 150 6.61 4.62 23.24
N ASP A 151 5.38 4.47 23.70
CA ASP A 151 4.77 5.58 24.40
C ASP A 151 5.73 5.94 25.54
N ASP A 152 5.95 7.23 25.83
CA ASP A 152 6.85 7.75 26.89
C ASP A 152 6.42 7.34 28.33
N ILE A 153 5.67 6.25 28.42
CA ILE A 153 5.03 5.63 29.56
C ILE A 153 5.67 4.26 29.84
N ASP A 154 6.18 3.55 28.83
CA ASP A 154 6.71 2.18 28.99
C ASP A 154 8.00 2.11 29.84
N ASP A 155 8.76 3.21 29.90
CA ASP A 155 10.01 3.31 30.69
C ASP A 155 9.83 4.05 32.03
N LEU A 156 8.59 4.40 32.40
CA LEU A 156 8.33 4.99 33.71
C LEU A 156 8.25 3.88 34.78
N PRO A 157 8.87 4.08 35.96
CA PRO A 157 8.57 3.24 37.11
C PRO A 157 7.06 3.30 37.42
N GLU A 158 6.48 2.21 37.91
CA GLU A 158 5.03 2.08 38.16
C GLU A 158 4.44 3.26 38.98
N ASP A 159 5.25 3.86 39.85
CA ASP A 159 4.88 5.02 40.67
C ASP A 159 4.63 6.30 39.85
N ASP A 160 5.33 6.50 38.72
CA ASP A 160 5.20 7.68 37.85
C ASP A 160 4.16 7.48 36.73
N LEU A 161 3.78 6.23 36.45
CA LEU A 161 2.72 5.88 35.48
C LEU A 161 1.37 6.44 35.92
N ASP A 162 1.08 6.31 37.22
CA ASP A 162 -0.21 6.67 37.82
C ASP A 162 -0.45 8.19 37.78
N ASP A 163 0.60 9.00 37.87
CA ASP A 163 0.52 10.45 37.81
C ASP A 163 0.40 10.98 36.37
N LYS A 164 1.05 10.35 35.38
CA LYS A 164 0.86 10.69 33.96
C LYS A 164 -0.50 10.24 33.40
N LEU A 165 -1.03 9.09 33.84
CA LEU A 165 -2.39 8.64 33.48
C LEU A 165 -3.47 9.59 34.00
N ARG A 166 -3.25 10.20 35.18
CA ARG A 166 -4.15 11.22 35.75
C ARG A 166 -4.09 12.57 35.02
N GLU A 167 -3.00 12.88 34.33
CA GLU A 167 -2.84 14.11 33.55
C GLU A 167 -3.43 14.01 32.14
N THR A 168 -3.35 12.84 31.51
CA THR A 168 -3.76 12.62 30.12
C THR A 168 -5.26 12.34 29.96
N ASP A 169 -5.95 11.88 31.01
CA ASP A 169 -7.40 11.63 30.98
C ASP A 169 -8.22 12.90 31.34
N PRO A 170 -8.96 13.51 30.40
CA PRO A 170 -9.78 14.68 30.66
C PRO A 170 -10.87 14.45 31.73
N LEU A 171 -11.24 13.19 31.99
CA LEU A 171 -12.17 12.83 33.07
C LEU A 171 -11.51 12.92 34.45
N ALA A 172 -10.26 12.49 34.57
CA ALA A 172 -9.47 12.52 35.81
C ALA A 172 -9.14 13.97 36.23
N ALA A 173 -8.78 14.82 35.26
CA ALA A 173 -8.56 16.25 35.48
C ALA A 173 -9.83 16.96 36.01
N ARG A 174 -11.01 16.59 35.51
CA ARG A 174 -12.30 17.09 36.01
C ARG A 174 -12.55 16.65 37.46
N TYR A 175 -12.26 15.40 37.80
CA TYR A 175 -12.45 14.87 39.16
C TYR A 175 -11.55 15.57 40.20
N LYS A 176 -10.29 15.88 39.85
CA LYS A 176 -9.34 16.61 40.72
C LYS A 176 -9.82 18.04 41.02
N LYS A 177 -10.48 18.69 40.06
CA LYS A 177 -11.09 20.02 40.24
C LYS A 177 -12.28 19.97 41.21
N TYR A 178 -13.13 18.94 41.11
CA TYR A 178 -14.28 18.77 42.02
C TYR A 178 -13.88 18.40 43.45
N SER A 179 -12.82 17.60 43.65
CA SER A 179 -12.38 17.19 45.00
C SER A 179 -11.74 18.34 45.78
N LYS A 180 -10.98 19.22 45.12
CA LYS A 180 -10.42 20.44 45.73
C LYS A 180 -11.51 21.41 46.18
N VAL A 181 -12.57 21.59 45.39
CA VAL A 181 -13.71 22.46 45.74
C VAL A 181 -14.51 21.92 46.94
N LYS A 182 -14.60 20.59 47.10
CA LYS A 182 -15.24 19.99 48.28
C LYS A 182 -14.43 20.18 49.57
N LYS A 183 -13.10 20.19 49.49
CA LYS A 183 -12.23 20.41 50.66
C LYS A 183 -12.29 21.86 51.17
N THR A 184 -12.29 22.85 50.28
CA THR A 184 -12.42 24.27 50.66
C THR A 184 -13.79 24.62 51.25
N LYS A 185 -14.88 24.06 50.70
CA LYS A 185 -16.23 24.24 51.27
C LYS A 185 -16.44 23.58 52.64
N LYS A 186 -15.58 22.63 53.03
CA LYS A 186 -15.64 21.95 54.32
C LYS A 186 -14.82 22.70 55.39
N SER A 187 -13.81 23.47 55.00
CA SER A 187 -13.02 24.33 55.90
C SER A 187 -13.65 25.70 56.16
N GLU A 188 -14.57 26.17 55.31
CA GLU A 188 -15.35 27.41 55.54
C GLU A 188 -16.61 27.21 56.41
N LYS A 189 -16.85 25.98 56.88
CA LYS A 189 -18.00 25.61 57.72
C LYS A 189 -17.62 25.18 59.15
N ILE A 190 -16.42 25.55 59.61
CA ILE A 190 -15.98 25.39 61.00
C ILE A 190 -15.77 26.79 61.59
#